data_AF-A0A120A138-F1
#
_entry.id   AF-A0A120A138-F1
#
_cell.length_a   1.000
_cell.length_b   1.000
_cell.length_c   1.000
_cell.angle_alpha   90.00
_cell.angle_beta   90.00
_cell.angle_gamma   90.00
#
_symmetry.space_group_name_H-M   'P 1'
#
loop_
_entity.id
_entity.type
_entity.pdbx_description
1 polymer ?
#
loop_
_entity_poly.entity_id
_entity_poly.type
_entity_poly.pdbx_seq_one_letter_code
_entity_poly.pdbx_strand_id
1 'polypeptide(L)'
;MKATRQSKKSKSSKKEGGKQKGYSLKKFDETRIGFLMKHEAPIEYKLLMDVCEFLKYSKPPPELIEHIGYASQDTFFRKTKYWRCLKDYRKYGLRPPYAVVTNKNKELYYIHIRINKYIY
;
A
#
# COMPACT_ATOMS: atom_id res chain seq x y z
N MET A 1 -22.25 51.26 39.60
CA MET A 1 -21.49 50.02 39.85
C MET A 1 -21.78 49.03 38.71
N LYS A 2 -20.80 48.72 37.86
CA LYS A 2 -20.99 47.85 36.68
C LYS A 2 -20.83 46.38 37.10
N ALA A 3 -21.87 45.57 36.90
CA ALA A 3 -21.83 44.13 37.16
C ALA A 3 -21.09 43.40 36.03
N THR A 4 -19.99 42.74 36.39
CA THR A 4 -19.16 41.95 35.47
C THR A 4 -19.84 40.61 35.18
N ARG A 5 -20.40 40.44 33.98
CA ARG A 5 -20.92 39.14 33.51
C ARG A 5 -19.75 38.18 33.31
N GLN A 6 -19.61 37.20 34.20
CA GLN A 6 -18.68 36.08 34.04
C GLN A 6 -19.12 35.22 32.83
N SER A 7 -18.28 35.16 31.80
CA SER A 7 -18.48 34.25 30.68
C SER A 7 -18.24 32.81 31.14
N LYS A 8 -19.29 31.98 31.12
CA LYS A 8 -19.15 30.53 31.27
C LYS A 8 -18.33 30.01 30.10
N LYS A 9 -17.06 29.66 30.34
CA LYS A 9 -16.24 28.87 29.42
C LYS A 9 -17.03 27.63 29.02
N SER A 10 -17.48 27.58 27.77
CA SER A 10 -18.07 26.40 27.17
C SER A 10 -17.06 25.26 27.26
N LYS A 11 -17.39 24.20 28.01
CA LYS A 11 -16.68 22.93 27.94
C LYS A 11 -16.69 22.51 26.48
N SER A 12 -15.51 22.45 25.85
CA SER A 12 -15.39 21.85 24.52
C SER A 12 -15.98 20.46 24.61
N SER A 13 -16.98 20.18 23.78
CA SER A 13 -17.47 18.82 23.61
C SER A 13 -16.25 17.99 23.22
N LYS A 14 -15.92 16.98 24.03
CA LYS A 14 -15.05 15.89 23.56
C LYS A 14 -15.74 15.39 22.31
N LYS A 15 -15.12 15.60 21.13
CA LYS A 15 -15.55 14.97 19.89
C LYS A 15 -15.47 13.46 20.12
N GLU A 16 -16.59 12.87 20.52
CA GLU A 16 -16.81 11.44 20.38
C GLU A 16 -16.64 11.11 18.91
N GLY A 17 -15.76 10.14 18.61
CA GLY A 17 -15.54 9.66 17.25
C GLY A 17 -14.39 10.31 16.49
N GLY A 18 -13.26 10.62 17.15
CA GLY A 18 -12.00 10.70 16.41
C GLY A 18 -11.74 9.38 15.67
N LYS A 19 -11.56 9.42 14.34
CA LYS A 19 -11.22 8.26 13.50
C LYS A 19 -10.18 7.38 14.22
N GLN A 20 -10.44 6.07 14.30
CA GLN A 20 -9.54 5.09 14.91
C GLN A 20 -8.09 5.39 14.48
N LYS A 21 -7.25 5.64 15.48
CA LYS A 21 -5.85 6.02 15.30
C LYS A 21 -5.14 4.82 14.65
N GLY A 22 -4.94 4.90 13.34
CA GLY A 22 -4.07 3.97 12.62
C GLY A 22 -4.68 3.31 11.41
N TYR A 23 -4.93 4.08 10.34
CA TYR A 23 -4.93 3.59 8.95
C TYR A 23 -4.72 4.81 8.03
N SER A 24 -3.54 5.43 8.08
CA SER A 24 -3.22 6.49 7.12
C SER A 24 -3.22 5.92 5.71
N LEU A 25 -3.68 6.72 4.74
CA LEU A 25 -3.60 6.32 3.35
C LEU A 25 -2.13 6.16 2.98
N LYS A 26 -1.79 4.99 2.44
CA LYS A 26 -0.43 4.63 2.02
C LYS A 26 -0.28 4.70 0.51
N LYS A 27 0.95 4.88 0.06
CA LYS A 27 1.28 4.65 -1.35
C LYS A 27 1.18 3.15 -1.65
N PHE A 28 0.98 2.81 -2.92
CA PHE A 28 0.84 1.41 -3.29
C PHE A 28 2.11 0.60 -2.99
N ASP A 29 3.31 1.17 -3.19
CA ASP A 29 4.58 0.52 -2.88
C ASP A 29 4.81 0.29 -1.38
N GLU A 30 4.09 0.97 -0.51
CA GLU A 30 4.08 0.72 0.93
C GLU A 30 3.12 -0.41 1.33
N THR A 31 2.24 -0.87 0.42
CA THR A 31 1.41 -2.05 0.64
C THR A 31 2.26 -3.32 0.46
N ARG A 32 1.89 -4.41 1.13
CA ARG A 32 2.62 -5.69 0.99
C ARG A 32 2.69 -6.16 -0.46
N ILE A 33 1.59 -6.05 -1.21
CA ILE A 33 1.57 -6.47 -2.61
C ILE A 33 2.39 -5.54 -3.49
N GLY A 34 2.24 -4.23 -3.36
CA GLY A 34 2.98 -3.27 -4.18
C GLY A 34 4.47 -3.29 -3.89
N PHE A 35 4.86 -3.44 -2.62
CA PHE A 35 6.24 -3.66 -2.22
C PHE A 35 6.83 -4.90 -2.91
N LEU A 36 6.15 -6.05 -2.79
CA LEU A 36 6.65 -7.29 -3.37
C LEU A 36 6.74 -7.22 -4.90
N MET A 37 5.74 -6.65 -5.58
CA MET A 37 5.78 -6.44 -7.02
C MET A 37 6.95 -5.54 -7.42
N LYS A 38 7.13 -4.39 -6.76
CA LYS A 38 8.25 -3.46 -7.01
C LYS A 38 9.62 -4.14 -6.88
N HIS A 39 9.73 -5.11 -5.98
CA HIS A 39 11.00 -5.75 -5.68
C HIS A 39 11.27 -7.05 -6.44
N GLU A 40 10.29 -7.94 -6.59
CA GLU A 40 10.45 -9.25 -7.25
C GLU A 40 10.02 -9.28 -8.71
N ALA A 41 9.10 -8.41 -9.14
CA ALA A 41 8.57 -8.31 -10.50
C ALA A 41 8.52 -6.83 -10.97
N PRO A 42 9.69 -6.16 -11.05
CA PRO A 42 9.75 -4.71 -11.25
C PRO A 42 9.20 -4.26 -12.61
N ILE A 43 9.25 -5.12 -13.64
CA ILE A 43 8.75 -4.80 -14.98
C ILE A 43 7.22 -4.72 -14.94
N GLU A 44 6.56 -5.73 -14.40
CA GLU A 44 5.10 -5.77 -14.24
C GLU A 44 4.60 -4.69 -13.29
N TYR A 45 5.35 -4.40 -12.23
CA TYR A 45 5.05 -3.27 -11.35
C TYR A 45 5.04 -1.94 -12.12
N LYS A 46 6.06 -1.70 -12.95
CA LYS A 46 6.15 -0.48 -13.74
C LYS A 46 4.99 -0.39 -14.75
N LEU A 47 4.74 -1.47 -15.49
CA LEU A 47 3.61 -1.53 -16.44
C LEU A 47 2.27 -1.28 -15.75
N LEU A 48 2.04 -1.88 -14.58
CA LEU A 48 0.83 -1.62 -13.79
C LEU A 48 0.69 -0.14 -13.44
N MET A 49 1.78 0.50 -13.00
CA MET A 49 1.77 1.91 -12.64
C MET A 49 1.53 2.82 -13.84
N ASP A 50 2.20 2.56 -14.96
CA ASP A 50 2.06 3.34 -16.18
C ASP A 50 0.61 3.27 -16.70
N VAL A 51 0.00 2.08 -16.67
CA VAL A 51 -1.43 1.88 -17.03
C VAL A 51 -2.35 2.62 -16.05
N CYS A 52 -2.06 2.57 -14.74
CA CYS A 52 -2.85 3.30 -13.76
C CYS A 52 -2.75 4.81 -13.93
N GLU A 53 -1.58 5.33 -14.25
CA GLU A 53 -1.37 6.75 -14.54
C GLU A 53 -2.11 7.17 -15.81
N PHE A 54 -1.97 6.39 -16.90
CA PHE A 54 -2.66 6.63 -18.17
C PHE A 54 -4.19 6.66 -18.01
N LEU A 55 -4.75 5.71 -17.25
CA LEU A 55 -6.18 5.62 -16.98
C LEU A 55 -6.64 6.52 -15.82
N LYS A 56 -5.72 7.30 -15.21
CA LYS A 56 -5.97 8.21 -14.08
C LYS A 56 -6.59 7.50 -12.87
N TYR A 57 -6.22 6.25 -12.62
CA TYR A 57 -6.62 5.52 -11.43
C TYR A 57 -5.91 6.08 -10.19
N SER A 58 -6.69 6.41 -9.15
CA SER A 58 -6.12 6.83 -7.86
C SER A 58 -5.31 5.72 -7.17
N LYS A 59 -5.62 4.46 -7.46
CA LYS A 59 -4.90 3.28 -6.97
C LYS A 59 -5.06 2.13 -7.95
N PRO A 60 -4.10 1.19 -8.02
CA PRO A 60 -4.26 -0.03 -8.80
C PRO A 60 -5.51 -0.82 -8.40
N PRO A 61 -6.44 -1.11 -9.34
CA PRO A 61 -7.58 -1.99 -9.07
C PRO A 61 -7.10 -3.41 -8.73
N PRO A 62 -7.66 -4.07 -7.69
CA PRO A 62 -7.29 -5.45 -7.35
C PRO A 62 -7.49 -6.44 -8.50
N GLU A 63 -8.52 -6.24 -9.31
CA GLU A 63 -8.83 -7.05 -10.49
C GLU A 63 -7.72 -6.90 -11.52
N LEU A 64 -7.26 -5.68 -11.79
CA LEU A 64 -6.15 -5.44 -12.71
C LEU A 64 -4.85 -6.13 -12.24
N ILE A 65 -4.54 -6.03 -10.94
CA ILE A 65 -3.37 -6.71 -10.36
C ILE A 65 -3.48 -8.22 -10.54
N GLU A 66 -4.66 -8.79 -10.30
CA GLU A 66 -4.93 -10.22 -10.47
C GLU A 66 -4.77 -10.67 -11.93
N HIS A 67 -5.29 -9.90 -12.89
CA HIS A 67 -5.19 -10.23 -14.31
C HIS A 67 -3.73 -10.21 -14.77
N ILE A 68 -2.93 -9.26 -14.30
CA ILE A 68 -1.48 -9.26 -14.51
C ILE A 68 -0.84 -10.53 -13.92
N GLY A 69 -1.25 -10.93 -12.72
CA GLY A 69 -0.75 -12.15 -12.08
C GLY A 69 -1.04 -13.43 -12.86
N TYR A 70 -2.22 -13.53 -13.48
CA TYR A 70 -2.55 -14.66 -14.35
C TYR A 70 -1.85 -14.59 -15.71
N ALA A 71 -1.68 -13.39 -16.27
CA ALA A 71 -1.11 -13.20 -17.59
C ALA A 71 0.43 -13.24 -17.62
N SER A 72 1.09 -12.83 -16.54
CA SER A 72 2.55 -12.79 -16.49
C SER A 72 3.15 -14.20 -16.39
N GLN A 73 4.26 -14.40 -17.10
CA GLN A 73 5.06 -15.62 -17.04
C GLN A 73 6.02 -15.65 -15.85
N ASP A 74 6.14 -14.54 -15.12
CA ASP A 74 7.09 -14.40 -14.02
C ASP A 74 6.73 -15.31 -12.84
N THR A 75 7.72 -16.07 -12.36
CA THR A 75 7.55 -17.06 -11.28
C THR A 75 7.07 -16.45 -9.97
N PHE A 76 7.27 -15.15 -9.74
CA PHE A 76 6.76 -14.42 -8.59
C PHE A 76 5.23 -14.56 -8.44
N PHE A 77 4.48 -14.47 -9.54
CA PHE A 77 3.01 -14.53 -9.52
C PHE A 77 2.47 -15.92 -9.21
N ARG A 78 3.29 -16.96 -9.37
CA ARG A 78 2.95 -18.34 -8.97
C ARG A 78 3.13 -18.58 -7.47
N LYS A 79 3.84 -17.70 -6.75
CA LYS A 79 4.13 -17.89 -5.33
C LYS A 79 2.87 -17.61 -4.49
N THR A 80 2.59 -18.47 -3.51
CA THR A 80 1.46 -18.29 -2.57
C THR A 80 1.48 -16.95 -1.83
N LYS A 81 2.67 -16.40 -1.57
CA LYS A 81 2.82 -15.08 -0.92
C LYS A 81 2.21 -13.94 -1.73
N TYR A 82 2.25 -14.00 -3.06
CA TYR A 82 1.63 -13.00 -3.93
C TYR A 82 0.11 -12.99 -3.71
N TRP A 83 -0.54 -14.15 -3.86
CA TRP A 83 -1.99 -14.31 -3.71
C TRP A 83 -2.49 -13.93 -2.30
N ARG A 84 -1.73 -14.28 -1.25
CA ARG A 84 -2.02 -13.83 0.12
C ARG A 84 -2.01 -12.31 0.25
N CYS A 85 -1.00 -11.65 -0.32
CA CYS A 85 -0.90 -10.19 -0.28
C CYS A 85 -1.97 -9.51 -1.14
N LEU A 86 -2.37 -10.11 -2.27
CA LEU A 86 -3.47 -9.63 -3.10
C LEU A 86 -4.81 -9.72 -2.36
N LYS A 87 -5.07 -10.83 -1.65
CA LYS A 87 -6.26 -10.96 -0.80
C LYS A 87 -6.31 -9.89 0.29
N ASP A 88 -5.17 -9.62 0.93
CA ASP A 88 -5.06 -8.53 1.90
C ASP A 88 -5.32 -7.16 1.26
N TYR A 89 -4.80 -6.92 0.06
CA TYR A 89 -5.05 -5.69 -0.68
C TYR A 89 -6.51 -5.53 -1.09
N ARG A 90 -7.21 -6.60 -1.48
CA ARG A 90 -8.67 -6.56 -1.72
C ARG A 90 -9.43 -6.10 -0.48
N LYS A 91 -9.04 -6.58 0.70
CA LYS A 91 -9.70 -6.26 1.96
C LYS A 91 -9.41 -4.84 2.46
N TYR A 92 -8.16 -4.40 2.38
CA TYR A 92 -7.70 -3.16 3.04
C TYR A 92 -7.35 -2.03 2.07
N GLY A 93 -7.12 -2.34 0.79
CA GLY A 93 -6.63 -1.39 -0.22
C GLY A 93 -5.35 -0.68 0.23
N LEU A 94 -5.33 0.64 0.07
CA LEU A 94 -4.24 1.52 0.50
C LEU A 94 -4.23 1.82 2.01
N ARG A 95 -5.02 1.10 2.81
CA ARG A 95 -5.08 1.23 4.27
C ARG A 95 -4.70 -0.09 4.96
N PRO A 96 -3.51 -0.64 4.69
CA PRO A 96 -3.09 -1.88 5.33
C PRO A 96 -2.90 -1.68 6.85
N PRO A 97 -3.01 -2.75 7.66
CA PRO A 97 -2.72 -2.70 9.10
C PRO A 97 -1.27 -2.32 9.40
N TYR A 98 -0.35 -2.64 8.49
CA TYR A 98 1.05 -2.28 8.58
C TYR A 98 1.55 -1.83 7.21
N ALA A 99 2.33 -0.74 7.17
CA ALA A 99 3.05 -0.32 5.98
C ALA A 99 4.40 -1.04 5.90
N VAL A 100 4.76 -1.46 4.70
CA VAL A 100 6.10 -2.00 4.44
C VAL A 100 7.03 -0.84 4.16
N VAL A 101 8.08 -0.73 4.97
CA VAL A 101 9.16 0.24 4.78
C VAL A 101 10.42 -0.51 4.35
N THR A 102 11.03 -0.03 3.27
CA THR A 102 12.33 -0.48 2.78
C THR A 102 13.43 0.05 3.68
N ASN A 103 14.40 -0.80 3.99
CA ASN A 103 15.69 -0.38 4.56
C ASN A 103 16.81 -0.91 3.66
N LYS A 104 18.04 -0.41 3.85
CA LYS A 104 19.20 -0.79 3.02
C LYS A 104 19.37 -2.31 2.93
N ASN A 105 19.22 -3.03 4.05
CA ASN A 105 19.39 -4.48 4.10
C ASN A 105 18.31 -5.24 3.30
N LYS A 106 17.03 -4.80 3.39
CA LYS A 106 15.94 -5.37 2.59
C LYS A 106 16.15 -5.09 1.11
N GLU A 107 16.61 -3.89 0.77
CA GLU A 107 16.89 -3.53 -0.62
C GLU A 107 17.99 -4.41 -1.22
N LEU A 108 19.10 -4.59 -0.50
CA LEU A 108 20.19 -5.50 -0.88
C LEU A 108 19.70 -6.95 -1.03
N TYR A 109 18.84 -7.41 -0.13
CA TYR A 109 18.24 -8.75 -0.21
C TYR A 109 17.43 -8.94 -1.51
N TYR A 110 16.57 -7.99 -1.88
CA TYR A 110 15.78 -8.11 -3.11
C TYR A 110 16.60 -7.86 -4.37
N ILE A 111 17.66 -7.06 -4.31
CA ILE A 111 18.63 -6.94 -5.41
C ILE A 111 19.26 -8.31 -5.68
N HIS A 112 19.74 -8.99 -4.63
CA HIS A 112 20.32 -10.33 -4.76
C HIS A 112 19.33 -11.34 -5.37
N ILE A 113 18.06 -11.32 -4.93
CA ILE A 113 17.01 -12.17 -5.51
C ILE A 113 16.83 -11.90 -7.01
N ARG A 114 16.79 -10.63 -7.42
CA ARG A 114 16.61 -10.28 -8.84
C ARG A 114 17.80 -10.71 -9.69
N ILE A 115 19.02 -10.48 -9.21
CA ILE A 115 20.25 -10.93 -9.89
C ILE A 115 20.19 -12.45 -10.11
N ASN A 116 19.88 -13.22 -9.07
CA ASN A 116 19.79 -14.68 -9.18
C ASN A 116 18.66 -15.19 -10.08
N LYS A 117 17.67 -14.35 -10.39
CA LYS A 117 16.50 -14.72 -11.21
C LYS A 117 16.69 -14.42 -12.69
N TYR A 118 17.49 -13.41 -13.02
CA TYR A 118 17.69 -12.95 -14.40
C TYR A 118 19.06 -13.34 -14.98
N ILE A 119 20.06 -13.60 -14.13
CA ILE A 119 21.39 -13.99 -14.58
C ILE A 119 21.57 -15.51 -14.61
N TYR A 120 20.90 -16.22 -13.69
CA TYR A 120 20.92 -17.68 -13.57
C TYR A 120 19.51 -18.22 -13.82
#